data_AF-A0AAD1R6B9-F1
#
_entry.id   AF-A0AAD1R6B9-F1
#
_cell.length_a   1.000
_cell.length_b   1.000
_cell.length_c   1.000
_cell.angle_alpha   90.00
_cell.angle_beta   90.00
_cell.angle_gamma   90.00
#
_symmetry.space_group_name_H-M   'P 1'
#
loop_
_entity.id
_entity.type
_entity.pdbx_description
1 polymer ?
#
loop_
_entity_poly.entity_id
_entity_poly.type
_entity_poly.pdbx_seq_one_letter_code
_entity_poly.pdbx_strand_id
1 'polypeptide(L)'
;MPVVQTTLDTCSWEEFKNLSHDLNIFALEFQTFVNKSTINPSRSVPLIQCNDQCHPEGLAANKERCLKRIYEVLYYYEHYTLELFGEGSLHKNSHVSLKINQMESHLRSISNKVKPEVANAITNITKKIHSLRRCLEKNGYKGNNTEEKDHPPITKSSIEYISGRFISVTPLIARVFALGDPSRHMSYQKK
;
A
#
# COMPACT_ATOMS: atom_id res chain seq x y z
N MET A 1 -5.64 -30.42 -32.28
CA MET A 1 -4.84 -29.22 -31.95
C MET A 1 -4.86 -29.07 -30.43
N PRO A 2 -3.71 -29.16 -29.73
CA PRO A 2 -3.70 -28.91 -28.29
C PRO A 2 -3.90 -27.41 -28.05
N VAL A 3 -4.87 -27.09 -27.20
CA VAL A 3 -5.10 -25.74 -26.68
C VAL A 3 -3.86 -25.36 -25.87
N VAL A 4 -3.10 -24.40 -26.37
CA VAL A 4 -2.01 -23.76 -25.62
C VAL A 4 -2.66 -23.03 -24.45
N GLN A 5 -2.63 -23.63 -23.27
CA GLN A 5 -2.92 -22.94 -22.03
C GLN A 5 -1.86 -21.85 -21.88
N THR A 6 -2.24 -20.61 -22.16
CA THR A 6 -1.52 -19.43 -21.71
C THR A 6 -1.39 -19.54 -20.20
N THR A 7 -0.17 -19.87 -19.74
CA THR A 7 0.19 -19.75 -18.34
C THR A 7 -0.08 -18.30 -17.95
N LEU A 8 -1.16 -18.06 -17.19
CA LEU A 8 -1.38 -16.75 -16.58
C LEU A 8 -0.11 -16.43 -15.78
N ASP A 9 0.57 -15.33 -16.10
CA ASP A 9 1.75 -14.87 -15.38
C ASP A 9 1.37 -14.48 -13.94
N THR A 10 1.20 -15.47 -13.07
CA THR A 10 0.94 -15.31 -11.65
C THR A 10 2.24 -14.99 -10.94
N CYS A 11 2.26 -13.97 -10.08
CA CYS A 11 3.43 -13.70 -9.27
C CYS A 11 3.67 -14.83 -8.26
N SER A 12 4.93 -15.22 -8.13
CA SER A 12 5.42 -16.20 -7.17
C SER A 12 5.46 -15.65 -5.74
N TRP A 13 5.52 -16.55 -4.76
CA TRP A 13 5.72 -16.16 -3.35
C TRP A 13 7.05 -15.47 -3.09
N GLU A 14 8.08 -15.79 -3.86
CA GLU A 14 9.38 -15.10 -3.77
C GLU A 14 9.27 -13.65 -4.26
N GLU A 15 8.50 -13.40 -5.33
CA GLU A 15 8.20 -12.03 -5.78
C GLU A 15 7.39 -11.26 -4.74
N PHE A 16 6.37 -11.88 -4.13
CA PHE A 16 5.62 -11.25 -3.03
C PHE A 16 6.53 -10.88 -1.85
N LYS A 17 7.43 -11.79 -1.47
CA LYS A 17 8.41 -11.57 -0.40
C LYS A 17 9.33 -10.40 -0.72
N ASN A 18 9.92 -10.38 -1.91
CA ASN A 18 10.85 -9.32 -2.31
C ASN A 18 10.14 -7.95 -2.41
N LEU A 19 8.97 -7.89 -3.05
CA LEU A 19 8.21 -6.64 -3.20
C LEU A 19 7.76 -6.08 -1.85
N SER A 20 7.27 -6.94 -0.94
CA SER A 20 6.81 -6.51 0.38
C SER A 20 7.97 -6.14 1.32
N HIS A 21 9.12 -6.80 1.18
CA HIS A 21 10.35 -6.44 1.89
C HIS A 21 10.86 -5.07 1.46
N ASP A 22 10.99 -4.84 0.14
CA ASP A 22 11.39 -3.54 -0.42
C ASP A 22 10.42 -2.43 0.01
N LEU A 23 9.11 -2.69 -0.04
CA LEU A 23 8.09 -1.75 0.40
C LEU A 23 8.30 -1.34 1.87
N ASN A 24 8.65 -2.30 2.73
CA ASN A 24 8.93 -2.03 4.13
C ASN A 24 10.22 -1.23 4.32
N ILE A 25 11.28 -1.50 3.55
CA ILE A 25 12.52 -0.70 3.57
C ILE A 25 12.20 0.76 3.22
N PHE A 26 11.51 0.99 2.11
CA PHE A 26 11.18 2.36 1.69
C PHE A 26 10.24 3.07 2.66
N ALA A 27 9.33 2.36 3.32
CA ALA A 27 8.50 2.95 4.37
C ALA A 27 9.33 3.41 5.58
N LEU A 28 10.33 2.62 5.99
CA LEU A 28 11.25 3.01 7.07
C LEU A 28 12.13 4.19 6.69
N GLU A 29 12.63 4.25 5.45
CA GLU A 29 13.33 5.44 4.94
C GLU A 29 12.40 6.65 4.97
N PHE A 30 11.16 6.49 4.51
CA PHE A 30 10.17 7.56 4.48
C PHE A 30 9.81 8.08 5.88
N GLN A 31 9.86 7.22 6.90
CA GLN A 31 9.65 7.62 8.30
C GLN A 31 10.59 8.74 8.74
N THR A 32 11.80 8.82 8.18
CA THR A 32 12.76 9.89 8.53
C THR A 32 12.31 11.28 8.09
N PHE A 33 11.33 11.36 7.17
CA PHE A 33 10.81 12.61 6.62
C PHE A 33 9.44 13.00 7.19
N VAL A 34 8.80 12.13 7.98
CA VAL A 34 7.44 12.33 8.46
C VAL A 34 7.41 12.45 9.98
N ASN A 35 6.81 13.52 10.48
CA ASN A 35 6.51 13.64 11.91
C ASN A 35 5.29 12.81 12.28
N LYS A 36 5.32 12.17 13.44
CA LYS A 36 4.13 11.45 13.95
C LYS A 36 3.07 12.46 14.40
N SER A 37 1.89 12.41 13.80
CA SER A 37 0.72 13.12 14.30
C SER A 37 -0.10 12.24 15.25
N THR A 38 -0.60 12.84 16.33
CA THR A 38 -1.57 12.21 17.25
C THR A 38 -3.02 12.47 16.84
N ILE A 39 -3.24 13.30 15.82
CA ILE A 39 -4.58 13.64 15.32
C ILE A 39 -5.08 12.48 14.47
N ASN A 40 -6.19 11.88 14.90
CA ASN A 40 -6.92 10.89 14.12
C ASN A 40 -7.94 11.62 13.24
N PRO A 41 -7.67 11.86 11.95
CA PRO A 41 -8.70 12.40 11.06
C PRO A 41 -9.88 11.41 11.08
N SER A 42 -11.09 11.95 11.15
CA SER A 42 -12.36 11.25 11.40
C SER A 42 -12.76 10.15 10.39
N ARG A 43 -11.87 9.75 9.47
CA ARG A 43 -12.10 8.74 8.43
C ARG A 43 -11.16 7.54 8.59
N SER A 44 -11.71 6.34 8.36
CA SER A 44 -11.00 5.08 8.61
C SER A 44 -9.99 4.76 7.49
N VAL A 45 -8.71 4.97 7.77
CA VAL A 45 -7.61 4.35 7.00
C VAL A 45 -7.74 2.83 7.12
N PRO A 46 -7.70 2.04 6.03
CA PRO A 46 -7.79 0.59 6.11
C PRO A 46 -6.58 -0.01 6.82
N LEU A 47 -6.84 -1.05 7.63
CA LEU A 47 -5.87 -1.70 8.50
C LEU A 47 -5.99 -3.21 8.38
N ILE A 48 -4.89 -3.92 8.60
CA ILE A 48 -4.96 -5.36 8.85
C ILE A 48 -5.42 -5.57 10.30
N GLN A 49 -6.62 -6.10 10.48
CA GLN A 49 -7.25 -6.39 11.77
C GLN A 49 -6.99 -7.84 12.19
N CYS A 50 -7.19 -8.15 13.48
CA CYS A 50 -6.97 -9.50 14.02
C CYS A 50 -7.84 -10.58 13.34
N ASN A 51 -9.04 -10.20 12.89
CA ASN A 51 -9.99 -11.08 12.20
C ASN A 51 -9.70 -11.27 10.70
N ASP A 52 -8.69 -10.59 10.13
CA ASP A 52 -8.30 -10.72 8.72
C ASP A 52 -7.45 -11.95 8.43
N GLN A 53 -7.18 -12.81 9.43
CA GLN A 53 -6.46 -14.09 9.28
C GLN A 53 -5.02 -13.96 8.77
N CYS A 54 -4.37 -12.82 8.98
CA CYS A 54 -2.96 -12.62 8.62
C CYS A 54 -1.95 -13.18 9.65
N HIS A 55 -2.42 -13.93 10.65
CA HIS A 55 -1.56 -14.71 11.55
C HIS A 55 -1.21 -16.07 10.90
N PRO A 56 -0.12 -16.73 11.31
CA PRO A 56 0.36 -17.96 10.65
C PRO A 56 -0.71 -19.05 10.48
N GLU A 57 -1.50 -19.31 11.52
CA GLU A 57 -2.56 -20.34 11.50
C GLU A 57 -3.68 -19.97 10.52
N GLY A 58 -4.05 -18.68 10.48
CA GLY A 58 -5.06 -18.15 9.56
C GLY A 58 -4.62 -18.23 8.11
N LEU A 59 -3.35 -17.90 7.82
CA LEU A 59 -2.76 -18.03 6.48
C LEU A 59 -2.72 -19.49 6.01
N ALA A 60 -2.40 -20.42 6.92
CA ALA A 60 -2.35 -21.84 6.60
C ALA A 60 -3.77 -22.42 6.37
N ALA A 61 -4.77 -21.95 7.11
CA ALA A 61 -6.16 -22.40 6.98
C ALA A 61 -6.88 -21.78 5.77
N ASN A 62 -6.81 -20.46 5.61
CA ASN A 62 -7.42 -19.72 4.51
C ASN A 62 -6.71 -18.38 4.27
N LYS A 63 -5.69 -18.40 3.41
CA LYS A 63 -4.93 -17.19 3.02
C LYS A 63 -5.75 -16.13 2.28
N GLU A 64 -6.87 -16.48 1.64
CA GLU A 64 -7.60 -15.53 0.79
C GLU A 64 -8.04 -14.29 1.55
N ARG A 65 -8.53 -14.46 2.78
CA ARG A 65 -9.03 -13.34 3.59
C ARG A 65 -7.93 -12.33 3.86
N CYS A 66 -6.76 -12.81 4.27
CA CYS A 66 -5.60 -11.94 4.52
C CYS A 66 -5.12 -11.27 3.23
N LEU A 67 -4.98 -12.03 2.14
CA LEU A 67 -4.43 -11.51 0.89
C LEU A 67 -5.36 -10.49 0.22
N LYS A 68 -6.68 -10.71 0.25
CA LYS A 68 -7.69 -9.72 -0.18
C LYS A 68 -7.64 -8.47 0.69
N ARG A 69 -7.41 -8.62 2.00
CA ARG A 69 -7.24 -7.47 2.89
C ARG A 69 -5.98 -6.65 2.57
N ILE A 70 -4.85 -7.32 2.35
CA ILE A 70 -3.60 -6.65 1.95
C ILE A 70 -3.82 -5.90 0.64
N TYR A 71 -4.54 -6.48 -0.32
CA TYR A 71 -4.90 -5.81 -1.57
C TYR A 71 -5.68 -4.51 -1.31
N GLU A 72 -6.71 -4.52 -0.47
CA GLU A 72 -7.50 -3.32 -0.13
C GLU A 72 -6.65 -2.22 0.53
N VAL A 73 -5.76 -2.61 1.44
CA VAL A 73 -4.82 -1.69 2.10
C VAL A 73 -3.89 -1.05 1.07
N LEU A 74 -3.27 -1.85 0.20
CA LEU A 74 -2.36 -1.35 -0.84
C LEU A 74 -3.08 -0.45 -1.85
N TYR A 75 -4.30 -0.82 -2.26
CA TYR A 75 -5.12 -0.01 -3.14
C TYR A 75 -5.37 1.39 -2.55
N TYR A 76 -5.74 1.46 -1.27
CA TYR A 76 -5.93 2.75 -0.59
C TYR A 76 -4.66 3.62 -0.60
N TYR A 77 -3.51 3.04 -0.27
CA TYR A 77 -2.26 3.81 -0.23
C TYR A 77 -1.76 4.20 -1.62
N GLU A 78 -1.98 3.39 -2.64
CA GLU A 78 -1.67 3.77 -4.03
C GLU A 78 -2.47 5.01 -4.46
N HIS A 79 -3.79 4.98 -4.25
CA HIS A 79 -4.64 6.12 -4.57
C HIS A 79 -4.23 7.36 -3.78
N TYR A 80 -3.95 7.20 -2.49
CA TYR A 80 -3.50 8.32 -1.65
C TYR A 80 -2.15 8.89 -2.09
N THR A 81 -1.17 8.07 -2.45
CA THR A 81 0.12 8.60 -2.95
C THR A 81 -0.03 9.26 -4.33
N LEU A 82 -0.91 8.75 -5.19
CA LEU A 82 -1.23 9.39 -6.47
C LEU A 82 -1.96 10.73 -6.27
N GLU A 83 -2.87 10.84 -5.31
CA GLU A 83 -3.55 12.11 -5.00
C GLU A 83 -2.59 13.15 -4.42
N LEU A 84 -1.60 12.72 -3.62
CA LEU A 84 -0.59 13.59 -3.04
C LEU A 84 0.47 14.09 -4.03
N PHE A 85 0.85 13.26 -5.01
CA PHE A 85 2.05 13.49 -5.84
C PHE A 85 1.81 13.42 -7.35
N GLY A 86 0.58 13.14 -7.77
CA GLY A 86 0.21 13.09 -9.18
C GLY A 86 0.27 14.47 -9.82
N GLU A 87 1.26 14.68 -10.68
CA GLU A 87 1.09 15.61 -11.80
C GLU A 87 -0.06 15.10 -12.67
N GLY A 88 -1.09 15.94 -12.82
CA GLY A 88 -2.20 15.86 -13.77
C GLY A 88 -2.45 14.53 -14.50
N SER A 89 -3.54 13.87 -14.14
CA SER A 89 -4.38 13.21 -15.14
C SER A 89 -5.86 13.56 -14.91
N LEU A 90 -6.32 14.50 -15.72
CA LEU A 90 -7.61 14.48 -16.42
C LEU A 90 -8.88 14.24 -15.58
N HIS A 91 -9.31 15.28 -14.87
CA HIS A 91 -10.68 15.78 -15.11
C HIS A 91 -10.69 17.30 -15.11
N LYS A 92 -10.90 17.88 -16.30
CA LYS A 92 -11.34 19.26 -16.47
C LYS A 92 -12.64 19.42 -15.69
N ASN A 93 -12.57 19.89 -14.46
CA ASN A 93 -13.67 20.58 -13.79
C ASN A 93 -13.09 21.71 -12.96
N SER A 94 -13.58 22.91 -13.27
CA SER A 94 -13.00 24.24 -13.09
C SER A 94 -12.95 24.76 -11.65
N HIS A 95 -12.68 23.91 -10.66
CA HIS A 95 -12.51 24.32 -9.25
C HIS A 95 -11.23 23.76 -8.58
N VAL A 96 -10.43 22.99 -9.31
CA VAL A 96 -9.21 22.34 -8.78
C VAL A 96 -7.98 23.26 -8.81
N SER A 97 -7.96 24.31 -9.64
CA SER A 97 -6.82 25.24 -9.74
C SER A 97 -6.57 26.04 -8.45
N LEU A 98 -7.61 26.26 -7.63
CA LEU A 98 -7.48 26.96 -6.35
C LEU A 98 -6.92 26.07 -5.22
N LYS A 99 -7.17 24.75 -5.26
CA LYS A 99 -6.62 23.78 -4.30
C LYS A 99 -5.18 23.39 -4.64
N ILE A 100 -4.84 23.31 -5.93
CA ILE A 100 -3.45 23.11 -6.38
C ILE A 100 -2.58 24.29 -5.95
N ASN A 101 -3.06 25.54 -6.01
CA ASN A 101 -2.28 26.70 -5.56
C ASN A 101 -2.07 26.75 -4.02
N GLN A 102 -3.02 26.23 -3.23
CA GLN A 102 -2.88 26.13 -1.76
C GLN A 102 -2.00 24.94 -1.33
N MET A 103 -2.05 23.84 -2.09
CA MET A 103 -1.21 22.67 -1.88
C MET A 103 0.19 22.87 -2.43
N GLU A 104 0.37 23.58 -3.54
CA GLU A 104 1.66 24.10 -3.99
C GLU A 104 2.21 25.13 -3.00
N SER A 105 1.39 25.95 -2.34
CA SER A 105 1.88 26.86 -1.30
C SER A 105 2.36 26.10 -0.05
N HIS A 106 1.64 25.07 0.39
CA HIS A 106 2.07 24.20 1.50
C HIS A 106 3.23 23.29 1.10
N LEU A 107 3.18 22.72 -0.09
CA LEU A 107 4.25 21.93 -0.65
C LEU A 107 5.44 22.79 -1.03
N ARG A 108 5.34 24.10 -1.36
CA ARG A 108 6.45 25.07 -1.57
C ARG A 108 7.00 25.64 -0.27
N SER A 109 6.15 25.80 0.75
CA SER A 109 6.60 25.92 2.14
C SER A 109 7.42 24.69 2.54
N ILE A 110 7.07 23.51 2.01
CA ILE A 110 7.89 22.31 2.06
C ILE A 110 8.95 22.31 0.92
N SER A 111 8.77 22.90 -0.28
CA SER A 111 9.53 22.60 -1.53
C SER A 111 10.73 23.50 -1.74
N ASN A 112 10.88 24.55 -0.95
CA ASN A 112 12.24 25.04 -0.68
C ASN A 112 13.06 24.02 0.16
N LYS A 113 12.44 22.89 0.57
CA LYS A 113 13.00 21.77 1.35
C LYS A 113 12.41 20.38 1.01
N VAL A 114 11.70 20.14 -0.10
CA VAL A 114 11.36 18.77 -0.53
C VAL A 114 12.64 18.29 -1.16
N LYS A 115 13.54 17.81 -0.30
CA LYS A 115 14.78 17.19 -0.71
C LYS A 115 14.45 16.14 -1.78
N PRO A 116 15.16 16.08 -2.92
CA PRO A 116 14.99 15.04 -3.95
C PRO A 116 14.79 13.62 -3.38
N GLU A 117 15.41 13.36 -2.25
CA GLU A 117 15.31 12.16 -1.41
C GLU A 117 13.86 11.81 -1.01
N VAL A 118 13.04 12.80 -0.64
CA VAL A 118 11.63 12.61 -0.26
C VAL A 118 10.80 12.20 -1.49
N ALA A 119 10.97 12.91 -2.60
CA ALA A 119 10.27 12.61 -3.85
C ALA A 119 10.65 11.22 -4.40
N ASN A 120 11.93 10.85 -4.30
CA ASN A 120 12.41 9.53 -4.67
C ASN A 120 11.82 8.43 -3.76
N ALA A 121 11.80 8.64 -2.44
CA ALA A 121 11.24 7.67 -1.49
C ALA A 121 9.75 7.40 -1.79
N ILE A 122 8.97 8.45 -2.03
CA ILE A 122 7.55 8.34 -2.39
C ILE A 122 7.36 7.64 -3.73
N THR A 123 8.18 7.96 -4.73
CA THR A 123 8.12 7.30 -6.05
C THR A 123 8.39 5.80 -5.92
N ASN A 124 9.38 5.43 -5.11
CA ASN A 124 9.72 4.03 -4.85
C ASN A 124 8.60 3.31 -4.10
N ILE A 125 8.02 3.94 -3.08
CA ILE A 125 6.84 3.45 -2.36
C ILE A 125 5.69 3.18 -3.34
N THR A 126 5.29 4.19 -4.13
CA THR A 126 4.17 4.07 -5.08
C THR A 126 4.41 2.93 -6.08
N LYS A 127 5.62 2.83 -6.63
CA LYS A 127 5.99 1.72 -7.53
C LYS A 127 5.86 0.36 -6.85
N LYS A 128 6.35 0.21 -5.61
CA LYS A 128 6.28 -1.08 -4.89
C LYS A 128 4.86 -1.43 -4.47
N ILE A 129 4.05 -0.46 -4.04
CA ILE A 129 2.61 -0.66 -3.78
C ILE A 129 1.93 -1.16 -5.06
N HIS A 130 2.14 -0.46 -6.19
CA HIS A 130 1.54 -0.82 -7.47
C HIS A 130 1.91 -2.26 -7.87
N SER A 131 3.20 -2.59 -7.88
CA SER A 131 3.68 -3.93 -8.25
C SER A 131 3.10 -5.01 -7.35
N LEU A 132 3.12 -4.81 -6.03
CA LEU A 132 2.61 -5.79 -5.07
C LEU A 132 1.09 -5.99 -5.23
N ARG A 133 0.33 -4.90 -5.39
CA ARG A 133 -1.11 -4.96 -5.62
C ARG A 133 -1.44 -5.67 -6.93
N ARG A 134 -0.72 -5.36 -8.03
CA ARG A 134 -0.91 -6.03 -9.33
C ARG A 134 -0.60 -7.52 -9.24
N CYS A 135 0.40 -7.91 -8.44
CA CYS A 135 0.68 -9.31 -8.17
C CYS A 135 -0.47 -10.01 -7.44
N LEU A 136 -1.06 -9.38 -6.43
CA LEU A 136 -2.26 -9.91 -5.75
C LEU A 136 -3.45 -10.03 -6.70
N GLU A 137 -3.66 -9.02 -7.56
CA GLU A 137 -4.73 -9.02 -8.56
C GLU A 137 -4.60 -10.18 -9.55
N LYS A 138 -3.40 -10.38 -10.12
CA LYS A 138 -3.10 -11.46 -11.07
C LYS A 138 -3.28 -12.85 -10.45
N ASN A 139 -3.09 -12.98 -9.14
CA ASN A 139 -3.32 -14.22 -8.39
C ASN A 139 -4.78 -14.39 -7.90
N GLY A 140 -5.70 -13.52 -8.31
CA GLY A 140 -7.12 -13.63 -7.95
C GLY A 140 -7.49 -13.10 -6.56
N TYR A 141 -6.58 -12.40 -5.87
CA TYR A 141 -6.82 -11.82 -4.55
C TYR A 141 -7.35 -10.39 -4.60
N LYS A 142 -8.06 -10.02 -5.67
CA LYS A 142 -8.72 -8.71 -5.76
C LYS A 142 -9.76 -8.58 -4.64
N GLY A 143 -9.71 -7.47 -3.89
CA GLY A 143 -10.67 -7.15 -2.85
C GLY A 143 -12.03 -6.74 -3.44
N ASN A 144 -13.11 -6.96 -2.69
CA ASN A 144 -14.48 -6.69 -3.14
C ASN A 144 -14.87 -5.21 -3.00
N ASN A 145 -14.17 -4.44 -2.16
CA ASN A 145 -14.53 -3.08 -1.77
C ASN A 145 -13.49 -2.04 -2.21
N THR A 146 -13.11 -2.06 -3.49
CA THR A 146 -12.31 -0.98 -4.12
C THR A 146 -13.17 0.14 -4.67
N GLU A 147 -14.30 0.43 -4.03
CA GLU A 147 -14.96 1.72 -4.26
C GLU A 147 -14.06 2.81 -3.69
N GLU A 148 -13.90 3.89 -4.44
CA GLU A 148 -13.08 5.06 -4.13
C GLU A 148 -13.55 5.65 -2.79
N LYS A 149 -12.93 5.19 -1.70
CA LYS A 149 -13.27 5.67 -0.36
C LYS A 149 -12.79 7.10 -0.25
N ASP A 150 -13.74 7.99 -0.01
CA ASP A 150 -13.59 9.42 0.23
C ASP A 150 -12.35 9.71 1.11
N HIS A 151 -11.21 10.02 0.49
CA HIS A 151 -9.95 10.28 1.17
C HIS A 151 -10.12 11.50 2.10
N PRO A 152 -9.54 11.51 3.32
CA PRO A 152 -9.59 12.73 4.11
C PRO A 152 -8.92 13.87 3.32
N PRO A 153 -9.38 15.12 3.50
CA PRO A 153 -8.75 16.26 2.84
C PRO A 153 -7.24 16.23 3.03
N ILE A 154 -6.48 16.51 1.97
CA ILE A 154 -5.02 16.59 2.04
C ILE A 154 -4.65 17.81 2.90
N THR A 155 -4.23 17.52 4.12
CA THR A 155 -3.77 18.48 5.13
C THR A 155 -2.48 17.93 5.71
N LYS A 156 -1.66 18.79 6.34
CA LYS A 156 -0.44 18.33 7.00
C LYS A 156 -0.71 17.20 8.01
N SER A 157 -1.76 17.34 8.83
CA SER A 157 -2.12 16.34 9.83
C SER A 157 -2.60 15.02 9.22
N SER A 158 -3.36 15.04 8.11
CA SER A 158 -3.76 13.80 7.42
C SER A 158 -2.58 13.13 6.73
N ILE A 159 -1.63 13.89 6.15
CA ILE A 159 -0.38 13.35 5.60
C ILE A 159 0.42 12.63 6.68
N GLU A 160 0.69 13.30 7.80
CA GLU A 160 1.45 12.73 8.93
C GLU A 160 0.76 11.48 9.51
N TYR A 161 -0.56 11.54 9.72
CA TYR A 161 -1.34 10.41 10.23
C TYR A 161 -1.30 9.22 9.27
N ILE A 162 -1.67 9.42 8.00
CA ILE A 162 -1.76 8.34 7.01
C ILE A 162 -0.39 7.73 6.77
N SER A 163 0.66 8.54 6.70
CA SER A 163 2.04 8.08 6.58
C SER A 163 2.46 7.24 7.79
N GLY A 164 2.10 7.67 9.01
CA GLY A 164 2.31 6.86 10.21
C GLY A 164 1.59 5.51 10.16
N ARG A 165 0.35 5.47 9.65
CA ARG A 165 -0.39 4.22 9.44
C ARG A 165 0.27 3.34 8.38
N PHE A 166 0.75 3.93 7.29
CA PHE A 166 1.47 3.24 6.23
C PHE A 166 2.72 2.54 6.78
N ILE A 167 3.57 3.28 7.50
CA ILE A 167 4.79 2.75 8.14
C ILE A 167 4.46 1.61 9.11
N SER A 168 3.32 1.68 9.81
CA SER A 168 2.91 0.63 10.73
C SER A 168 2.41 -0.65 10.05
N VAL A 169 1.86 -0.56 8.83
CA VAL A 169 1.26 -1.72 8.15
C VAL A 169 2.25 -2.46 7.25
N THR A 170 3.25 -1.79 6.68
CA THR A 170 4.27 -2.43 5.84
C THR A 170 5.03 -3.58 6.49
N PRO A 171 5.43 -3.55 7.79
CA PRO A 171 6.10 -4.69 8.40
C PRO A 171 5.15 -5.89 8.58
N LEU A 172 3.84 -5.67 8.75
CA LEU A 172 2.86 -6.76 8.79
C LEU A 172 2.74 -7.44 7.43
N ILE A 173 2.65 -6.65 6.36
CA ILE A 173 2.61 -7.13 4.98
C ILE A 173 3.89 -7.94 4.67
N ALA A 174 5.07 -7.41 5.02
CA ALA A 174 6.33 -8.12 4.81
C ALA A 174 6.38 -9.48 5.55
N ARG A 175 5.86 -9.55 6.79
CA ARG A 175 5.83 -10.80 7.57
C ARG A 175 4.92 -11.86 6.96
N VAL A 176 3.79 -11.47 6.35
CA VAL A 176 2.88 -12.41 5.68
C VAL A 176 3.59 -13.17 4.57
N PHE A 177 4.49 -12.51 3.84
CA PHE A 177 5.22 -13.11 2.72
C PHE A 177 6.62 -13.63 3.09
N ALA A 178 7.15 -13.27 4.25
CA ALA A 178 8.53 -13.58 4.65
C ALA A 178 8.84 -15.08 4.68
N LEU A 179 7.86 -15.90 5.09
CA LEU A 179 8.03 -17.34 5.23
C LEU A 179 7.88 -18.09 3.89
N GLY A 180 7.38 -17.43 2.84
CA GLY A 180 7.03 -18.07 1.58
C GLY A 180 5.59 -18.62 1.58
N ASP A 181 5.31 -19.59 0.71
CA ASP A 181 3.96 -20.14 0.51
C ASP A 181 3.43 -20.84 1.78
N PRO A 182 2.39 -20.30 2.46
CA PRO A 182 1.79 -20.88 3.67
C PRO A 182 1.42 -22.35 3.51
N SER A 183 1.03 -22.75 2.30
CA SER A 183 0.64 -24.12 1.95
C SER A 183 1.78 -25.14 2.14
N ARG A 184 3.04 -24.67 2.17
CA ARG A 184 4.24 -25.50 2.35
C ARG A 184 4.68 -25.64 3.81
N HIS A 185 4.09 -24.89 4.74
CA HIS A 185 4.49 -24.89 6.16
C HIS A 185 3.78 -25.95 7.02
N MET A 186 2.79 -26.66 6.47
CA MET A 186 2.04 -27.70 7.19
C MET A 186 2.82 -29.00 7.44
N SER A 187 4.08 -29.10 7.02
CA SER A 187 4.91 -30.31 7.22
C SER A 187 5.58 -30.41 8.59
N TYR A 188 5.49 -29.39 9.46
CA TYR A 188 6.26 -29.34 10.72
C TYR A 188 5.48 -29.50 12.03
N GLN A 189 4.16 -29.73 12.01
CA GLN A 189 3.35 -29.86 13.24
C GLN A 189 2.74 -31.26 13.46
N LYS A 190 3.56 -32.30 13.38
CA LYS A 190 3.30 -33.59 14.05
C LYS A 190 4.60 -34.17 14.60
N LYS A 191 5.00 -33.73 15.80
CA LYS A 191 5.82 -34.50 16.73
C LYS A 191 5.44 -34.14 18.15
#